data_AF-A0A832M9C1-F1
#
_entry.id   AF-A0A832M9C1-F1
#
_cell.length_a   1.000
_cell.length_b   1.000
_cell.length_c   1.000
_cell.angle_alpha   90.00
_cell.angle_beta   90.00
_cell.angle_gamma   90.00
#
_symmetry.space_group_name_H-M   'P 1'
#
loop_
_entity.id
_entity.type
_entity.pdbx_description
1 polymer ?
#
loop_
_entity_poly.entity_id
_entity_poly.type
_entity_poly.pdbx_seq_one_letter_code
_entity_poly.pdbx_strand_id
1 'polypeptide(L)'
;MRRSMPSTRSLATSSNVRAADAIGGVPGYYAAMTNRLIAIICWLVIAACTLTVVITTFAAKRQRDPATRDDFQHVLQARYAVGLKTFFGPMLVPRDQLMSTFDKVATTPETQVRAAIMAGELLDTEEALSRLARVEPLPEVRALTVFYHTDTPTPEQLSTIRDDHGWFGDLAASRHDAALRQHVESQGRRTAIGLLAVVFYALGVFTVGCVLAVITIVMLVKKRLQSAMPVSAPATTAYLEAFTIYLVIMVGGSVILRAVKAPVAASIVVMALAFFASLFWPKFRGQTWGDWRTALGLTAGRGVIREILAGLGGYLATAPLLAIAFTITLALTRIMKTDANHPIVEHFQQTNTVGILMLLFAAVVYAPLTEEILFRGAFYGHLRQRLRPFISAAIVSIVFAAIHPQGLAGIPPLAALAFSFALIREWRGSLIGPVFAHALNNGVATVVILLLLR
;
A
#
# COMPACT_ATOMS: atom_id res chain seq x y z
N MET A 1 15.40 -89.95 -34.65
CA MET A 1 14.73 -90.33 -33.38
C MET A 1 14.92 -89.17 -32.40
N ARG A 2 13.95 -88.55 -31.73
CA ARG A 2 12.48 -88.63 -31.63
C ARG A 2 12.00 -87.20 -31.38
N ARG A 3 10.91 -86.82 -32.05
CA ARG A 3 10.09 -85.63 -31.78
C ARG A 3 9.32 -85.83 -30.46
N SER A 4 9.09 -84.75 -29.70
CA SER A 4 7.96 -84.66 -28.77
C SER A 4 7.24 -83.32 -28.95
N MET A 5 5.94 -83.43 -29.13
CA MET A 5 4.95 -82.41 -29.49
C MET A 5 4.57 -81.45 -28.34
N PRO A 6 3.83 -80.37 -28.64
CA PRO A 6 3.59 -79.24 -27.72
C PRO A 6 2.36 -79.43 -26.83
N SER A 7 2.41 -78.88 -25.61
CA SER A 7 1.27 -78.89 -24.67
C SER A 7 0.27 -77.77 -24.98
N THR A 8 -0.98 -78.18 -25.14
CA THR A 8 -2.19 -77.37 -25.26
C THR A 8 -2.52 -76.64 -23.96
N ARG A 9 -2.78 -75.32 -24.02
CA ARG A 9 -3.56 -74.60 -23.00
C ARG A 9 -4.64 -73.74 -23.66
N SER A 10 -5.85 -74.30 -23.60
CA SER A 10 -7.16 -73.69 -23.36
C SER A 10 -7.38 -72.24 -23.81
N LEU A 11 -8.16 -72.11 -24.89
CA LEU A 11 -8.97 -70.94 -25.23
C LEU A 11 -10.13 -70.82 -24.25
N ALA A 12 -10.12 -69.78 -23.40
CA ALA A 12 -11.29 -69.37 -22.63
C ALA A 12 -11.55 -67.86 -22.85
N THR A 13 -12.57 -67.62 -23.69
CA THR A 13 -13.53 -66.49 -23.62
C THR A 13 -12.98 -65.07 -23.54
N SER A 14 -12.68 -64.49 -24.71
CA SER A 14 -12.36 -63.07 -24.92
C SER A 14 -13.58 -62.24 -25.37
N SER A 15 -14.75 -62.39 -24.76
CA SER A 15 -15.98 -61.70 -25.22
C SER A 15 -16.66 -60.80 -24.20
N ASN A 16 -16.24 -60.76 -22.93
CA ASN A 16 -16.94 -59.96 -21.89
C ASN A 16 -16.19 -58.73 -21.36
N VAL A 17 -15.02 -58.39 -21.93
CA VAL A 17 -14.28 -57.17 -21.54
C VAL A 17 -14.54 -56.00 -22.50
N ARG A 18 -15.08 -56.23 -23.70
CA ARG A 18 -15.24 -55.17 -24.73
C ARG A 18 -16.60 -54.45 -24.74
N ALA A 19 -17.52 -54.77 -23.83
CA ALA A 19 -18.84 -54.11 -23.78
C ALA A 19 -18.99 -53.05 -22.68
N ALA A 20 -18.06 -52.98 -21.71
CA ALA A 20 -18.10 -51.96 -20.65
C ALA A 20 -17.39 -50.64 -21.05
N ASP A 21 -16.54 -50.66 -22.08
CA ASP A 21 -15.82 -49.47 -22.58
C ASP A 21 -16.64 -48.64 -23.60
N ALA A 22 -17.88 -49.05 -23.91
CA ALA A 22 -18.72 -48.40 -24.92
C ALA A 22 -19.63 -47.27 -24.38
N ILE A 23 -19.51 -46.92 -23.10
CA ILE A 23 -20.05 -45.67 -22.52
C ILE A 23 -18.87 -44.86 -21.96
N GLY A 24 -17.81 -44.77 -22.77
CA GLY A 24 -16.51 -44.16 -22.44
C GLY A 24 -16.53 -42.64 -22.53
N GLY A 25 -17.12 -41.98 -21.52
CA GLY A 25 -16.76 -40.61 -21.21
C GLY A 25 -15.31 -40.57 -20.75
N VAL A 26 -14.37 -40.12 -21.60
CA VAL A 26 -12.94 -40.04 -21.31
C VAL A 26 -12.73 -39.40 -19.92
N PRO A 27 -12.21 -40.12 -18.90
CA PRO A 27 -12.11 -39.63 -17.52
C PRO A 27 -11.39 -38.27 -17.38
N GLY A 28 -10.48 -37.95 -18.30
CA GLY A 28 -9.79 -36.66 -18.36
C GLY A 28 -10.61 -35.50 -18.93
N TYR A 29 -11.64 -35.75 -19.74
CA TYR A 29 -12.44 -34.71 -20.39
C TYR A 29 -13.36 -34.00 -19.38
N TYR A 30 -14.08 -34.76 -18.57
CA TYR A 30 -14.96 -34.21 -17.53
C TYR A 30 -14.15 -33.44 -16.47
N ALA A 31 -13.02 -33.99 -16.02
CA ALA A 31 -12.13 -33.30 -15.07
C ALA A 31 -11.58 -31.97 -15.63
N ALA A 32 -11.20 -31.94 -16.91
CA ALA A 32 -10.75 -30.70 -17.56
C ALA A 32 -11.88 -29.67 -17.70
N MET A 33 -13.10 -30.12 -18.01
CA MET A 33 -14.28 -29.25 -18.11
C MET A 33 -14.66 -28.65 -16.74
N THR A 34 -14.65 -29.47 -15.68
CA THR A 34 -14.89 -29.01 -14.31
C THR A 34 -13.84 -27.99 -13.86
N ASN A 35 -12.56 -28.23 -14.13
CA ASN A 35 -11.49 -27.27 -13.79
C ASN A 35 -11.63 -25.95 -14.55
N ARG A 36 -12.08 -25.97 -15.82
CA ARG A 36 -12.36 -24.73 -16.57
C ARG A 36 -13.50 -23.95 -15.94
N LEU A 37 -14.60 -24.62 -15.59
CA LEU A 37 -15.74 -23.98 -14.94
C LEU A 37 -15.36 -23.37 -13.59
N ILE A 38 -14.62 -24.10 -12.75
CA ILE A 38 -14.13 -23.59 -11.46
C ILE A 38 -13.24 -22.35 -11.69
N ALA A 39 -12.34 -22.39 -12.67
CA ALA A 39 -11.49 -21.25 -12.98
C ALA A 39 -12.31 -20.02 -13.37
N ILE A 40 -13.33 -20.18 -14.23
CA ILE A 40 -14.24 -19.09 -14.64
C ILE A 40 -14.96 -18.52 -13.42
N ILE A 41 -15.51 -19.36 -12.55
CA ILE A 41 -16.18 -18.92 -11.31
C ILE A 41 -15.21 -18.12 -10.45
N CYS A 42 -13.99 -18.61 -10.23
CA CYS A 42 -12.98 -17.90 -9.45
C CYS A 42 -12.68 -16.52 -10.04
N TRP A 43 -12.49 -16.41 -11.37
CA TRP A 43 -12.27 -15.12 -12.03
C TRP A 43 -13.43 -14.15 -11.88
N LEU A 44 -14.67 -14.63 -12.02
CA LEU A 44 -15.87 -13.81 -11.81
C LEU A 44 -15.94 -13.29 -10.36
N VAL A 45 -15.63 -14.16 -9.37
CA VAL A 45 -15.60 -13.77 -7.96
C VAL A 45 -14.48 -12.78 -7.67
N ILE A 46 -13.27 -12.98 -8.20
CA ILE A 46 -12.15 -12.05 -8.07
C ILE A 46 -12.53 -10.68 -8.65
N ALA A 47 -13.13 -10.65 -9.84
CA ALA A 47 -13.60 -9.41 -10.47
C ALA A 47 -14.67 -8.71 -9.64
N ALA A 48 -15.65 -9.46 -9.11
CA ALA A 48 -16.71 -8.91 -8.25
C ALA A 48 -16.15 -8.33 -6.93
N CYS A 49 -15.21 -9.04 -6.28
CA CYS A 49 -14.53 -8.55 -5.08
C CYS A 49 -13.74 -7.27 -5.37
N THR A 50 -12.98 -7.26 -6.47
CA THR A 50 -12.18 -6.10 -6.88
C THR A 50 -13.07 -4.89 -7.16
N LEU A 51 -14.15 -5.10 -7.93
CA LEU A 51 -15.11 -4.03 -8.23
C LEU A 51 -15.79 -3.50 -6.96
N THR A 52 -16.16 -4.38 -6.04
CA THR A 52 -16.73 -4.00 -4.73
C THR A 52 -15.79 -3.08 -3.96
N VAL A 53 -14.50 -3.42 -3.88
CA VAL A 53 -13.52 -2.57 -3.20
C VAL A 53 -13.35 -1.22 -3.89
N VAL A 54 -13.25 -1.19 -5.22
CA VAL A 54 -13.10 0.05 -5.99
C VAL A 54 -14.31 0.96 -5.78
N ILE A 55 -15.54 0.43 -5.90
CA ILE A 55 -16.79 1.20 -5.74
C ILE A 55 -16.90 1.71 -4.31
N THR A 56 -16.71 0.85 -3.30
CA THR A 56 -16.87 1.25 -1.89
C THR A 56 -15.80 2.26 -1.45
N THR A 57 -14.57 2.14 -1.96
CA THR A 57 -13.50 3.12 -1.72
C THR A 57 -13.83 4.47 -2.36
N PHE A 58 -14.32 4.45 -3.60
CA PHE A 58 -14.70 5.67 -4.30
C PHE A 58 -15.89 6.36 -3.61
N ALA A 59 -16.91 5.61 -3.21
CA ALA A 59 -18.06 6.11 -2.46
C ALA A 59 -17.65 6.69 -1.10
N ALA A 60 -16.79 6.00 -0.35
CA ALA A 60 -16.29 6.48 0.94
C ALA A 60 -15.47 7.77 0.80
N LYS A 61 -14.66 7.89 -0.26
CA LYS A 61 -13.95 9.15 -0.56
C LYS A 61 -14.89 10.28 -0.97
N ARG A 62 -16.05 10.02 -1.57
CA ARG A 62 -17.01 11.08 -1.88
C ARG A 62 -17.75 11.62 -0.65
N GLN A 63 -17.94 10.77 0.37
CA GLN A 63 -18.71 11.10 1.59
C GLN A 63 -17.89 11.72 2.72
N ARG A 64 -16.55 11.66 2.68
CA ARG A 64 -15.70 12.27 3.71
C ARG A 64 -15.69 13.80 3.58
N ASP A 65 -15.90 14.47 4.71
CA ASP A 65 -15.91 15.93 4.86
C ASP A 65 -14.54 16.55 4.46
N PRO A 66 -14.50 17.53 3.53
CA PRO A 66 -13.31 18.32 3.22
C PRO A 66 -12.60 18.89 4.47
N ALA A 67 -13.35 19.32 5.49
CA ALA A 67 -12.78 20.03 6.64
C ALA A 67 -11.78 19.20 7.47
N THR A 68 -12.00 17.89 7.61
CA THR A 68 -11.10 16.98 8.36
C THR A 68 -9.85 16.55 7.57
N ARG A 69 -9.86 16.70 6.25
CA ARG A 69 -8.78 16.26 5.34
C ARG A 69 -7.61 17.22 5.28
N ASP A 70 -7.91 18.49 5.49
CA ASP A 70 -7.02 19.61 5.31
C ASP A 70 -6.09 19.81 6.52
N ASP A 71 -6.49 19.37 7.71
CA ASP A 71 -5.80 19.67 8.96
C ASP A 71 -4.35 19.13 9.00
N PHE A 72 -4.13 17.85 8.68
CA PHE A 72 -2.78 17.28 8.74
C PHE A 72 -1.82 17.89 7.70
N GLN A 73 -2.27 18.03 6.45
CA GLN A 73 -1.42 18.59 5.39
C GLN A 73 -1.08 20.04 5.67
N HIS A 74 -2.05 20.82 6.16
CA HIS A 74 -1.84 22.21 6.54
C HIS A 74 -0.88 22.33 7.73
N VAL A 75 -1.03 21.50 8.76
CA VAL A 75 -0.10 21.47 9.90
C VAL A 75 1.31 21.06 9.45
N LEU A 76 1.44 20.06 8.57
CA LEU A 76 2.75 19.62 8.07
C LEU A 76 3.45 20.74 7.26
N GLN A 77 2.72 21.42 6.38
CA GLN A 77 3.23 22.56 5.61
C GLN A 77 3.60 23.74 6.52
N ALA A 78 2.79 24.03 7.53
CA ALA A 78 3.03 25.08 8.50
C ALA A 78 4.27 24.81 9.35
N ARG A 79 4.38 23.59 9.91
CA ARG A 79 5.58 23.13 10.63
C ARG A 79 6.82 23.21 9.75
N TYR A 80 6.73 22.79 8.49
CA TYR A 80 7.83 22.89 7.54
C TYR A 80 8.28 24.35 7.34
N ALA A 81 7.34 25.26 7.10
CA ALA A 81 7.61 26.68 6.90
C ALA A 81 8.26 27.33 8.13
N VAL A 82 7.73 27.07 9.34
CA VAL A 82 8.31 27.54 10.60
C VAL A 82 9.70 26.94 10.79
N GLY A 83 9.87 25.63 10.56
CA GLY A 83 11.16 24.96 10.67
C GLY A 83 12.22 25.54 9.75
N LEU A 84 11.89 25.82 8.49
CA LEU A 84 12.79 26.50 7.56
C LEU A 84 13.20 27.89 8.06
N LYS A 85 12.25 28.68 8.57
CA LYS A 85 12.52 30.01 9.15
C LYS A 85 13.45 29.89 10.36
N THR A 86 13.23 28.93 11.25
CA THR A 86 14.11 28.68 12.41
C THR A 86 15.52 28.27 12.00
N PHE A 87 15.67 27.50 10.91
CA PHE A 87 16.98 27.03 10.45
C PHE A 87 17.79 28.07 9.67
N PHE A 88 17.16 28.67 8.66
CA PHE A 88 17.83 29.50 7.68
C PHE A 88 17.66 31.00 7.97
N GLY A 89 16.80 31.35 8.94
CA GLY A 89 16.44 32.73 9.21
C GLY A 89 15.50 33.32 8.16
N PRO A 90 14.93 34.51 8.41
CA PRO A 90 13.90 35.11 7.56
C PRO A 90 14.38 35.54 6.17
N MET A 91 15.68 35.79 5.98
CA MET A 91 16.24 36.23 4.70
C MET A 91 16.40 35.10 3.67
N LEU A 92 16.61 33.86 4.11
CA LEU A 92 16.91 32.73 3.22
C LEU A 92 15.68 31.89 2.87
N VAL A 93 14.53 32.19 3.47
CA VAL A 93 13.27 31.46 3.24
C VAL A 93 12.42 32.19 2.19
N PRO A 94 11.89 31.50 1.17
CA PRO A 94 11.00 32.10 0.18
C PRO A 94 9.60 32.31 0.77
N ARG A 95 9.47 33.31 1.64
CA ARG A 95 8.28 33.58 2.47
C ARG A 95 7.02 33.79 1.64
N ASP A 96 7.10 34.56 0.55
CA ASP A 96 5.96 34.82 -0.33
C ASP A 96 5.46 33.54 -1.02
N GLN A 97 6.39 32.66 -1.42
CA GLN A 97 6.05 31.38 -2.03
C GLN A 97 5.38 30.44 -1.03
N LEU A 98 5.90 30.38 0.20
CA LEU A 98 5.27 29.60 1.28
C LEU A 98 3.87 30.15 1.59
N MET A 99 3.74 31.47 1.71
CA MET A 99 2.45 32.12 1.97
C MET A 99 1.42 31.85 0.86
N SER A 100 1.85 31.88 -0.40
CA SER A 100 0.97 31.56 -1.54
C SER A 100 0.36 30.14 -1.49
N THR A 101 1.00 29.22 -0.77
CA THR A 101 0.47 27.87 -0.55
C THR A 101 -0.70 27.90 0.42
N PHE A 102 -0.58 28.65 1.52
CA PHE A 102 -1.66 28.86 2.49
C PHE A 102 -2.82 29.66 1.89
N ASP A 103 -2.54 30.62 1.01
CA ASP A 103 -3.57 31.44 0.35
C ASP A 103 -4.47 30.63 -0.58
N LYS A 104 -3.91 29.60 -1.25
CA LYS A 104 -4.69 28.73 -2.14
C LYS A 104 -5.69 27.84 -1.40
N VAL A 105 -5.43 27.54 -0.14
CA VAL A 105 -6.24 26.63 0.68
C VAL A 105 -7.15 27.38 1.67
N ALA A 106 -6.95 28.69 1.84
CA ALA A 106 -7.75 29.58 2.70
C ALA A 106 -9.15 29.88 2.14
N THR A 107 -10.00 28.85 2.06
CA THR A 107 -11.35 28.92 1.45
C THR A 107 -12.49 29.01 2.46
N THR A 108 -12.24 28.62 3.71
CA THR A 108 -13.19 28.66 4.83
C THR A 108 -12.73 29.67 5.89
N PRO A 109 -13.62 30.20 6.75
CA PRO A 109 -13.21 31.12 7.82
C PRO A 109 -12.06 30.54 8.68
N GLU A 110 -12.15 29.28 9.06
CA GLU A 110 -11.12 28.58 9.84
C GLU A 110 -9.76 28.52 9.11
N THR A 111 -9.74 28.18 7.82
CA THR A 111 -8.50 28.11 7.05
C THR A 111 -7.92 29.50 6.75
N GLN A 112 -8.78 30.52 6.64
CA GLN A 112 -8.36 31.91 6.55
C GLN A 112 -7.70 32.40 7.84
N VAL A 113 -8.23 32.02 9.01
CA VAL A 113 -7.60 32.32 10.30
C VAL A 113 -6.21 31.67 10.39
N ARG A 114 -6.09 30.39 10.03
CA ARG A 114 -4.79 29.69 10.02
C ARG A 114 -3.78 30.34 9.07
N ALA A 115 -4.24 30.79 7.89
CA ALA A 115 -3.40 31.54 6.96
C ALA A 115 -2.97 32.90 7.54
N ALA A 116 -3.83 33.60 8.27
CA ALA A 116 -3.45 34.84 8.96
C ALA A 116 -2.42 34.60 10.07
N ILE A 117 -2.53 33.51 10.83
CA ILE A 117 -1.51 33.09 11.80
C ILE A 117 -0.17 32.85 11.11
N MET A 118 -0.16 32.14 9.98
CA MET A 118 1.05 31.92 9.20
C MET A 118 1.65 33.20 8.62
N ALA A 119 0.81 34.16 8.20
CA ALA A 119 1.27 35.47 7.76
C ALA A 119 1.99 36.22 8.90
N GLY A 120 1.43 36.19 10.11
CA GLY A 120 2.04 36.79 11.30
C GLY A 120 3.39 36.17 11.67
N GLU A 121 3.57 34.89 11.37
CA GLU A 121 4.83 34.18 11.61
C GLU A 121 5.85 34.39 10.48
N LEU A 122 5.45 34.30 9.22
CA LEU A 122 6.40 34.36 8.10
C LEU A 122 6.72 35.81 7.72
N LEU A 123 5.70 36.67 7.66
CA LEU A 123 5.80 38.06 7.23
C LEU A 123 5.89 38.95 8.48
N ASP A 124 4.79 39.56 8.88
CA ASP A 124 4.70 40.46 10.02
C ASP A 124 3.27 40.54 10.60
N THR A 125 3.14 41.26 11.71
CA THR A 125 1.87 41.45 12.42
C THR A 125 0.84 42.22 11.60
N GLU A 126 1.26 43.20 10.79
CA GLU A 126 0.34 44.03 10.01
C GLU A 126 -0.38 43.20 8.95
N GLU A 127 0.35 42.31 8.28
CA GLU A 127 -0.22 41.40 7.30
C GLU A 127 -1.18 40.37 7.94
N ALA A 128 -0.87 39.89 9.14
CA ALA A 128 -1.79 39.04 9.89
C ALA A 128 -3.12 39.76 10.19
N LEU A 129 -3.04 41.01 10.67
CA LEU A 129 -4.20 41.83 10.99
C LEU A 129 -5.03 42.18 9.74
N SER A 130 -4.36 42.56 8.65
CA SER A 130 -4.98 42.82 7.34
C SER A 130 -5.79 41.63 6.84
N ARG A 131 -5.31 40.41 7.08
CA ARG A 131 -6.00 39.16 6.71
C ARG A 131 -7.16 38.84 7.65
N LEU A 132 -6.98 38.96 8.96
CA LEU A 132 -8.05 38.76 9.94
C LEU A 132 -9.23 39.71 9.72
N ALA A 133 -8.96 40.96 9.31
CA ALA A 133 -10.01 41.95 8.99
C ALA A 133 -10.92 41.55 7.81
N ARG A 134 -10.49 40.59 6.98
CA ARG A 134 -11.26 40.07 5.83
C ARG A 134 -12.05 38.80 6.17
N VAL A 135 -11.82 38.21 7.34
CA VAL A 135 -12.55 37.03 7.81
C VAL A 135 -13.84 37.48 8.49
N GLU A 136 -14.89 36.65 8.44
CA GLU A 136 -16.12 36.90 9.20
C GLU A 136 -15.81 37.14 10.70
N PRO A 137 -16.53 38.05 11.39
CA PRO A 137 -16.21 38.50 12.74
C PRO A 137 -16.59 37.47 13.83
N LEU A 138 -15.96 36.30 13.76
CA LEU A 138 -16.08 35.21 14.71
C LEU A 138 -15.42 35.57 16.06
N PRO A 139 -15.82 34.93 17.18
CA PRO A 139 -15.18 35.13 18.48
C PRO A 139 -13.66 34.90 18.43
N GLU A 140 -13.21 33.87 17.73
CA GLU A 140 -11.79 33.53 17.52
C GLU A 140 -11.03 34.64 16.76
N VAL A 141 -11.62 35.22 15.71
CA VAL A 141 -11.01 36.32 14.93
C VAL A 141 -10.84 37.56 15.80
N ARG A 142 -11.84 37.87 16.65
CA ARG A 142 -11.74 38.96 17.62
C ARG A 142 -10.66 38.70 18.67
N ALA A 143 -10.61 37.47 19.20
CA ALA A 143 -9.58 37.07 20.17
C ALA A 143 -8.18 37.22 19.56
N LEU A 144 -7.95 36.69 18.35
CA LEU A 144 -6.68 36.82 17.62
C LEU A 144 -6.34 38.27 17.28
N THR A 145 -7.31 39.09 16.87
CA THR A 145 -7.07 40.51 16.56
C THR A 145 -6.61 41.26 17.79
N VAL A 146 -7.27 41.06 18.93
CA VAL A 146 -6.85 41.64 20.22
C VAL A 146 -5.48 41.10 20.63
N PHE A 147 -5.25 39.80 20.43
CA PHE A 147 -3.99 39.13 20.72
C PHE A 147 -2.81 39.75 19.97
N TYR A 148 -2.96 40.06 18.68
CA TYR A 148 -1.91 40.71 17.88
C TYR A 148 -1.64 42.17 18.27
N HIS A 149 -2.55 42.82 19.01
CA HIS A 149 -2.39 44.21 19.48
C HIS A 149 -1.93 44.31 20.94
N THR A 150 -2.02 43.24 21.74
CA THR A 150 -1.70 43.25 23.17
C THR A 150 -0.40 42.52 23.46
N ASP A 151 0.43 43.09 24.34
CA ASP A 151 1.62 42.39 24.85
C ASP A 151 1.27 41.36 25.93
N THR A 152 0.07 41.45 26.53
CA THR A 152 -0.40 40.61 27.65
C THR A 152 -1.83 40.08 27.41
N PRO A 153 -1.98 38.94 26.72
CA PRO A 153 -3.28 38.30 26.49
C PRO A 153 -3.83 37.63 27.77
N THR A 154 -5.16 37.54 27.91
CA THR A 154 -5.76 36.84 29.06
C THR A 154 -5.68 35.31 28.90
N PRO A 155 -5.66 34.53 30.00
CA PRO A 155 -5.67 33.06 29.93
C PRO A 155 -6.85 32.48 29.15
N GLU A 156 -8.01 33.14 29.22
CA GLU A 156 -9.24 32.74 28.51
C GLU A 156 -9.10 32.93 26.98
N GLN A 157 -8.49 34.04 26.54
CA GLN A 157 -8.16 34.27 25.12
C GLN A 157 -7.16 33.24 24.59
N LEU A 158 -6.18 32.86 25.41
CA LEU A 158 -5.19 31.83 25.08
C LEU A 158 -5.82 30.43 24.94
N SER A 159 -6.80 30.07 25.78
CA SER A 159 -7.48 28.78 25.66
C SER A 159 -8.34 28.70 24.39
N THR A 160 -9.12 29.73 24.08
CA THR A 160 -10.00 29.74 22.89
C THR A 160 -9.21 29.54 21.59
N ILE A 161 -8.09 30.24 21.43
CA ILE A 161 -7.25 30.13 20.21
C ILE A 161 -6.63 28.72 20.07
N ARG A 162 -6.28 28.07 21.18
CA ARG A 162 -5.65 26.74 21.17
C ARG A 162 -6.66 25.63 20.92
N ASP A 163 -7.83 25.71 21.54
CA ASP A 163 -8.88 24.69 21.43
C ASP A 163 -9.45 24.64 20.00
N ASP A 164 -9.56 25.79 19.32
CA ASP A 164 -10.19 25.89 18.00
C ASP A 164 -9.22 25.64 16.82
N HIS A 165 -7.90 25.76 17.01
CA HIS A 165 -6.92 25.70 15.91
C HIS A 165 -5.70 24.79 16.14
N GLY A 166 -5.67 24.02 17.24
CA GLY A 166 -4.64 23.02 17.49
C GLY A 166 -3.22 23.58 17.40
N TRP A 167 -2.37 23.02 16.52
CA TRP A 167 -0.98 23.45 16.38
C TRP A 167 -0.84 24.91 15.90
N PHE A 168 -1.77 25.43 15.08
CA PHE A 168 -1.77 26.83 14.69
C PHE A 168 -2.09 27.75 15.87
N GLY A 169 -2.97 27.31 16.77
CA GLY A 169 -3.25 27.99 18.02
C GLY A 169 -2.04 28.04 18.94
N ASP A 170 -1.32 26.91 19.09
CA ASP A 170 -0.04 26.87 19.82
C ASP A 170 1.00 27.82 19.20
N LEU A 171 1.08 27.89 17.87
CA LEU A 171 1.98 28.81 17.16
C LEU A 171 1.63 30.28 17.46
N ALA A 172 0.35 30.66 17.37
CA ALA A 172 -0.10 32.01 17.70
C ALA A 172 0.20 32.36 19.17
N ALA A 173 -0.18 31.47 20.09
CA ALA A 173 0.04 31.63 21.53
C ALA A 173 1.54 31.75 21.89
N SER A 174 2.41 31.07 21.14
CA SER A 174 3.86 31.07 21.38
C SER A 174 4.54 32.45 21.29
N ARG A 175 3.89 33.46 20.71
CA ARG A 175 4.43 34.83 20.64
C ARG A 175 4.66 35.45 22.03
N HIS A 176 3.89 35.02 23.04
CA HIS A 176 3.96 35.54 24.41
C HIS A 176 4.42 34.49 25.44
N ASP A 177 4.77 33.28 24.99
CA ASP A 177 5.25 32.19 25.85
C ASP A 177 6.51 31.57 25.24
N ALA A 178 7.66 31.86 25.87
CA ALA A 178 8.96 31.38 25.42
C ALA A 178 9.10 29.84 25.49
N ALA A 179 8.48 29.18 26.46
CA ALA A 179 8.52 27.73 26.58
C ALA A 179 7.69 27.07 25.47
N LEU A 180 6.50 27.61 25.20
CA LEU A 180 5.67 27.18 24.08
C LEU A 180 6.34 27.45 22.73
N ARG A 181 7.03 28.58 22.59
CA ARG A 181 7.81 28.91 21.39
C ARG A 181 8.88 27.87 21.09
N GLN A 182 9.66 27.51 22.11
CA GLN A 182 10.68 26.46 21.96
C GLN A 182 10.04 25.13 21.55
N HIS A 183 8.85 24.80 22.09
CA HIS A 183 8.12 23.59 21.72
C HIS A 183 7.71 23.59 20.24
N VAL A 184 7.02 24.65 19.79
CA VAL A 184 6.51 24.80 18.41
C VAL A 184 7.66 24.83 17.39
N GLU A 185 8.73 25.57 17.68
CA GLU A 185 9.92 25.62 16.82
C GLU A 185 10.64 24.26 16.77
N SER A 186 10.70 23.52 17.88
CA SER A 186 11.31 22.19 17.89
C SER A 186 10.53 21.20 17.01
N GLN A 187 9.20 21.29 17.00
CA GLN A 187 8.35 20.50 16.11
C GLN A 187 8.55 20.92 14.65
N GLY A 188 8.54 22.22 14.36
CA GLY A 188 8.81 22.74 13.03
C GLY A 188 10.17 22.28 12.49
N ARG A 189 11.21 22.40 13.30
CA ARG A 189 12.57 21.91 12.99
C ARG A 189 12.59 20.42 12.68
N ARG A 190 11.97 19.57 13.51
CA ARG A 190 11.91 18.12 13.27
C ARG A 190 11.22 17.81 11.94
N THR A 191 10.09 18.44 11.66
CA THR A 191 9.38 18.30 10.39
C THR A 191 10.24 18.74 9.20
N ALA A 192 10.95 19.87 9.30
CA ALA A 192 11.84 20.35 8.25
C ALA A 192 13.01 19.40 7.97
N ILE A 193 13.72 18.94 9.01
CA ILE A 193 14.79 17.94 8.85
C ILE A 193 14.21 16.65 8.26
N GLY A 194 13.07 16.18 8.78
CA GLY A 194 12.42 14.96 8.33
C GLY A 194 12.06 15.00 6.84
N LEU A 195 11.42 16.08 6.38
CA LEU A 195 11.08 16.24 4.97
C LEU A 195 12.32 16.36 4.08
N LEU A 196 13.34 17.11 4.48
CA LEU A 196 14.60 17.19 3.75
C LEU A 196 15.29 15.81 3.66
N ALA A 197 15.34 15.07 4.78
CA ALA A 197 15.90 13.73 4.82
C ALA A 197 15.16 12.76 3.89
N VAL A 198 13.81 12.85 3.83
CA VAL A 198 12.99 12.07 2.89
C VAL A 198 13.33 12.41 1.44
N VAL A 199 13.50 13.69 1.10
CA VAL A 199 13.89 14.12 -0.25
C VAL A 199 15.27 13.59 -0.64
N PHE A 200 16.28 13.75 0.24
CA PHE A 200 17.63 13.23 -0.03
C PHE A 200 17.65 11.69 -0.13
N TYR A 201 16.91 11.01 0.75
CA TYR A 201 16.73 9.57 0.68
C TYR A 201 16.11 9.15 -0.65
N ALA A 202 15.01 9.79 -1.07
CA ALA A 202 14.35 9.50 -2.32
C ALA A 202 15.27 9.74 -3.54
N LEU A 203 16.06 10.82 -3.53
CA LEU A 203 17.03 11.12 -4.59
C LEU A 203 18.15 10.06 -4.64
N GLY A 204 18.66 9.65 -3.48
CA GLY A 204 19.67 8.59 -3.38
C GLY A 204 19.15 7.26 -3.90
N VAL A 205 17.96 6.84 -3.44
CA VAL A 205 17.27 5.62 -3.91
C VAL A 205 17.00 5.68 -5.40
N PHE A 206 16.55 6.83 -5.93
CA PHE A 206 16.30 7.02 -7.36
C PHE A 206 17.59 6.90 -8.17
N THR A 207 18.68 7.52 -7.73
CA THR A 207 19.97 7.48 -8.42
C THR A 207 20.52 6.05 -8.49
N VAL A 208 20.57 5.36 -7.34
CA VAL A 208 21.00 3.96 -7.27
C VAL A 208 20.05 3.06 -8.08
N GLY A 209 18.74 3.32 -7.97
CA GLY A 209 17.70 2.59 -8.67
C GLY A 209 17.80 2.70 -10.19
N CYS A 210 18.10 3.89 -10.73
CA CYS A 210 18.37 4.09 -12.16
C CYS A 210 19.53 3.22 -12.64
N VAL A 211 20.64 3.20 -11.90
CA VAL A 211 21.81 2.35 -12.22
C VAL A 211 21.42 0.87 -12.22
N LEU A 212 20.73 0.40 -11.17
CA LEU A 212 20.30 -0.98 -11.05
C LEU A 212 19.25 -1.38 -12.10
N ALA A 213 18.36 -0.47 -12.49
CA ALA A 213 17.39 -0.69 -13.55
C ALA A 213 18.09 -0.88 -14.91
N VAL A 214 19.08 -0.03 -15.23
CA VAL A 214 19.88 -0.18 -16.46
C VAL A 214 20.62 -1.53 -16.45
N ILE A 215 21.27 -1.88 -15.34
CA ILE A 215 21.93 -3.19 -15.19
C ILE A 215 20.93 -4.33 -15.41
N THR A 216 19.75 -4.26 -14.79
CA THR A 216 18.69 -5.26 -14.92
C THR A 216 18.23 -5.42 -16.37
N ILE A 217 17.98 -4.30 -17.07
CA ILE A 217 17.61 -4.31 -18.49
C ILE A 217 18.71 -4.94 -19.34
N VAL A 218 19.98 -4.56 -19.13
CA VAL A 218 21.12 -5.16 -19.86
C VAL A 218 21.20 -6.67 -19.61
N MET A 219 21.00 -7.11 -18.37
CA MET A 219 21.01 -8.54 -18.03
C MET A 219 19.80 -9.30 -18.62
N LEU A 220 18.62 -8.67 -18.71
CA LEU A 220 17.45 -9.22 -19.38
C LEU A 220 17.70 -9.37 -20.88
N VAL A 221 18.20 -8.34 -21.56
CA VAL A 221 18.52 -8.35 -22.99
C VAL A 221 19.57 -9.40 -23.32
N LYS A 222 20.61 -9.51 -22.47
CA LYS A 222 21.65 -10.55 -22.59
C LYS A 222 21.19 -11.94 -22.14
N LYS A 223 19.91 -12.12 -21.80
CA LYS A 223 19.31 -13.39 -21.33
C LYS A 223 20.03 -14.02 -20.13
N ARG A 224 20.70 -13.20 -19.31
CA ARG A 224 21.38 -13.62 -18.07
C ARG A 224 20.42 -13.73 -16.89
N LEU A 225 19.28 -13.06 -16.96
CA LEU A 225 18.17 -13.22 -16.01
C LEU A 225 17.21 -14.26 -16.59
N GLN A 226 17.30 -15.49 -16.08
CA GLN A 226 16.40 -16.58 -16.42
C GLN A 226 15.37 -16.77 -15.31
N SER A 227 14.17 -17.22 -15.70
CA SER A 227 13.15 -17.61 -14.75
C SER A 227 13.62 -18.78 -13.91
N ALA A 228 13.48 -18.66 -12.59
CA ALA A 228 13.66 -19.77 -11.66
C ALA A 228 12.31 -20.24 -11.08
N MET A 229 11.20 -19.72 -11.60
CA MET A 229 9.88 -20.17 -11.19
C MET A 229 9.61 -21.58 -11.72
N PRO A 230 9.20 -22.53 -10.86
CA PRO A 230 8.81 -23.86 -11.31
C PRO A 230 7.49 -23.77 -12.08
N VAL A 231 7.52 -24.17 -13.36
CA VAL A 231 6.32 -24.33 -14.19
C VAL A 231 5.97 -25.83 -14.20
N SER A 232 5.32 -26.32 -13.14
CA SER A 232 4.91 -27.74 -13.05
C SER A 232 3.46 -27.96 -13.55
N ALA A 233 3.19 -29.15 -14.10
CA ALA A 233 1.88 -29.61 -14.60
C ALA A 233 1.15 -30.53 -13.58
N PRO A 234 -0.18 -30.75 -13.68
CA PRO A 234 -1.16 -30.07 -14.51
C PRO A 234 -1.72 -28.83 -13.83
N ALA A 235 -2.34 -27.98 -14.63
CA ALA A 235 -2.86 -26.69 -14.24
C ALA A 235 -4.13 -26.81 -13.38
N THR A 236 -3.95 -27.24 -12.13
CA THR A 236 -5.04 -27.29 -11.13
C THR A 236 -5.53 -25.89 -10.79
N THR A 237 -6.80 -25.77 -10.49
CA THR A 237 -7.40 -24.52 -10.00
C THR A 237 -7.15 -24.28 -8.52
N ALA A 238 -6.56 -25.24 -7.80
CA ALA A 238 -6.39 -25.20 -6.35
C ALA A 238 -5.76 -23.89 -5.83
N TYR A 239 -4.74 -23.35 -6.51
CA TYR A 239 -4.10 -22.09 -6.11
C TYR A 239 -4.95 -20.84 -6.45
N LEU A 240 -5.72 -20.90 -7.54
CA LEU A 240 -6.68 -19.84 -7.88
C LEU A 240 -7.86 -19.83 -6.91
N GLU A 241 -8.36 -21.01 -6.54
CA GLU A 241 -9.39 -21.19 -5.52
C GLU A 241 -8.89 -20.65 -4.17
N ALA A 242 -7.65 -20.97 -3.76
CA ALA A 242 -7.04 -20.44 -2.54
C ALA A 242 -7.03 -18.91 -2.49
N PHE A 243 -6.59 -18.27 -3.59
CA PHE A 243 -6.61 -16.81 -3.73
C PHE A 243 -8.04 -16.25 -3.71
N THR A 244 -8.99 -16.95 -4.32
CA THR A 244 -10.40 -16.55 -4.34
C THR A 244 -11.01 -16.59 -2.93
N ILE A 245 -10.76 -17.66 -2.17
CA ILE A 245 -11.18 -17.80 -0.77
C ILE A 245 -10.63 -16.64 0.07
N TYR A 246 -9.37 -16.26 -0.14
CA TYR A 246 -8.74 -15.16 0.59
C TYR A 246 -9.47 -13.85 0.32
N LEU A 247 -9.71 -13.52 -0.95
CA LEU A 247 -10.44 -12.30 -1.31
C LEU A 247 -11.87 -12.31 -0.77
N VAL A 248 -12.59 -13.43 -0.85
CA VAL A 248 -13.95 -13.53 -0.32
C VAL A 248 -13.99 -13.30 1.18
N ILE A 249 -13.10 -13.94 1.95
CA ILE A 249 -13.05 -13.77 3.41
C ILE A 249 -12.62 -12.34 3.77
N MET A 250 -11.60 -11.79 3.11
CA MET A 250 -11.12 -10.43 3.40
C MET A 250 -12.16 -9.36 3.04
N VAL A 251 -12.68 -9.38 1.81
CA VAL A 251 -13.65 -8.37 1.34
C VAL A 251 -15.00 -8.59 2.02
N GLY A 252 -15.54 -9.81 1.97
CA GLY A 252 -16.83 -10.13 2.59
C GLY A 252 -16.81 -9.93 4.11
N GLY A 253 -15.75 -10.40 4.78
CA GLY A 253 -15.54 -10.16 6.20
C GLY A 253 -15.47 -8.68 6.54
N SER A 254 -14.72 -7.88 5.78
CA SER A 254 -14.65 -6.42 6.03
C SER A 254 -16.00 -5.72 5.87
N VAL A 255 -16.82 -6.13 4.89
CA VAL A 255 -18.17 -5.61 4.68
C VAL A 255 -19.09 -5.98 5.84
N ILE A 256 -19.06 -7.24 6.28
CA ILE A 256 -19.85 -7.74 7.42
C ILE A 256 -19.46 -7.01 8.70
N LEU A 257 -18.16 -6.95 9.01
CA LEU A 257 -17.66 -6.27 10.21
C LEU A 257 -18.10 -4.80 10.25
N ARG A 258 -18.06 -4.11 9.11
CA ARG A 258 -18.52 -2.72 9.00
C ARG A 258 -20.04 -2.62 9.18
N ALA A 259 -20.82 -3.52 8.60
CA ALA A 259 -22.28 -3.52 8.71
C ALA A 259 -22.76 -3.72 10.15
N VAL A 260 -22.08 -4.59 10.91
CA VAL A 260 -22.42 -4.87 12.33
C VAL A 260 -21.69 -3.96 13.33
N LYS A 261 -20.91 -2.99 12.85
CA LYS A 261 -20.06 -2.10 13.66
C LYS A 261 -19.17 -2.88 14.65
N ALA A 262 -18.57 -3.97 14.17
CA ALA A 262 -17.71 -4.83 14.98
C ALA A 262 -16.48 -4.07 15.50
N PRO A 263 -15.95 -4.44 16.68
CA PRO A 263 -14.69 -3.88 17.17
C PRO A 263 -13.54 -4.24 16.24
N VAL A 264 -12.51 -3.38 16.18
CA VAL A 264 -11.32 -3.57 15.34
C VAL A 264 -10.66 -4.93 15.59
N ALA A 265 -10.68 -5.45 16.83
CA ALA A 265 -10.13 -6.77 17.15
C ALA A 265 -10.76 -7.92 16.32
N ALA A 266 -12.01 -7.80 15.88
CA ALA A 266 -12.66 -8.80 15.03
C ALA A 266 -12.01 -8.90 13.63
N SER A 267 -11.36 -7.82 13.15
CA SER A 267 -10.60 -7.86 11.89
C SER A 267 -9.43 -8.82 11.95
N ILE A 268 -8.81 -9.01 13.12
CA ILE A 268 -7.71 -9.96 13.33
C ILE A 268 -8.19 -11.39 13.08
N VAL A 269 -9.41 -11.71 13.53
CA VAL A 269 -10.02 -13.03 13.31
C VAL A 269 -10.28 -13.26 11.82
N VAL A 270 -10.85 -12.27 11.12
CA VAL A 270 -11.06 -12.35 9.66
C VAL A 270 -9.74 -12.53 8.91
N MET A 271 -8.71 -11.78 9.28
CA MET A 271 -7.36 -11.88 8.71
C MET A 271 -6.75 -13.27 8.94
N ALA A 272 -6.82 -13.81 10.15
CA ALA A 272 -6.33 -15.15 10.45
C ALA A 272 -7.08 -16.23 9.67
N LEU A 273 -8.41 -16.15 9.61
CA LEU A 273 -9.25 -17.06 8.84
C LEU A 273 -8.91 -17.02 7.34
N ALA A 274 -8.79 -15.82 6.77
CA ALA A 274 -8.43 -15.63 5.37
C ALA A 274 -7.05 -16.24 5.07
N PHE A 275 -6.07 -16.01 5.94
CA PHE A 275 -4.72 -16.56 5.76
C PHE A 275 -4.71 -18.08 5.83
N PHE A 276 -5.19 -18.68 6.92
CA PHE A 276 -5.07 -20.12 7.13
C PHE A 276 -5.96 -20.94 6.20
N ALA A 277 -7.20 -20.50 5.95
CA ALA A 277 -8.12 -21.20 5.03
C ALA A 277 -7.52 -21.25 3.63
N SER A 278 -6.97 -20.14 3.14
CA SER A 278 -6.39 -20.07 1.80
C SER A 278 -5.02 -20.73 1.70
N LEU A 279 -4.16 -20.58 2.70
CA LEU A 279 -2.81 -21.15 2.69
C LEU A 279 -2.84 -22.68 2.54
N PHE A 280 -3.76 -23.33 3.25
CA PHE A 280 -3.89 -24.78 3.27
C PHE A 280 -4.94 -25.32 2.29
N TRP A 281 -5.70 -24.47 1.58
CA TRP A 281 -6.66 -24.92 0.57
C TRP A 281 -6.06 -25.86 -0.48
N PRO A 282 -4.87 -25.60 -1.08
CA PRO A 282 -4.30 -26.51 -2.06
C PRO A 282 -3.98 -27.90 -1.48
N LYS A 283 -3.66 -27.99 -0.18
CA LYS A 283 -3.46 -29.27 0.52
C LYS A 283 -4.76 -30.06 0.60
N PHE A 284 -5.88 -29.42 0.93
CA PHE A 284 -7.20 -30.06 0.92
C PHE A 284 -7.62 -30.49 -0.49
N ARG A 285 -7.12 -29.82 -1.54
CA ARG A 285 -7.30 -30.21 -2.94
C ARG A 285 -6.30 -31.28 -3.42
N GLY A 286 -5.55 -31.90 -2.51
CA GLY A 286 -4.71 -33.07 -2.78
C GLY A 286 -3.25 -32.75 -3.16
N GLN A 287 -2.78 -31.51 -3.04
CA GLN A 287 -1.37 -31.18 -3.32
C GLN A 287 -0.43 -31.82 -2.29
N THR A 288 0.71 -32.34 -2.76
CA THR A 288 1.76 -32.84 -1.87
C THR A 288 2.42 -31.69 -1.10
N TRP A 289 3.11 -32.00 0.02
CA TRP A 289 3.85 -30.97 0.75
C TRP A 289 4.99 -30.36 -0.08
N GLY A 290 5.65 -31.16 -0.91
CA GLY A 290 6.72 -30.72 -1.81
C GLY A 290 6.20 -29.74 -2.86
N ASP A 291 5.09 -30.08 -3.52
CA ASP A 291 4.47 -29.25 -4.56
C ASP A 291 3.90 -27.96 -3.96
N TRP A 292 3.19 -28.04 -2.83
CA TRP A 292 2.67 -26.87 -2.11
C TRP A 292 3.77 -25.87 -1.77
N ARG A 293 4.86 -26.36 -1.16
CA ARG A 293 5.99 -25.53 -0.75
C ARG A 293 6.69 -24.89 -1.95
N THR A 294 6.88 -25.65 -3.01
CA THR A 294 7.60 -25.22 -4.22
C THR A 294 6.78 -24.27 -5.08
N ALA A 295 5.49 -24.55 -5.27
CA ALA A 295 4.56 -23.71 -6.03
C ALA A 295 4.37 -22.34 -5.36
N LEU A 296 4.11 -22.33 -4.05
CA LEU A 296 4.01 -21.07 -3.31
C LEU A 296 5.35 -20.32 -3.27
N GLY A 297 6.49 -21.00 -3.41
CA GLY A 297 7.81 -20.38 -3.33
C GLY A 297 8.34 -20.27 -1.89
N LEU A 298 7.82 -21.12 -1.00
CA LEU A 298 8.25 -21.28 0.40
C LEU A 298 9.55 -22.09 0.47
N THR A 299 10.57 -21.61 -0.25
CA THR A 299 11.88 -22.27 -0.38
C THR A 299 12.97 -21.28 -0.01
N ALA A 300 14.11 -21.80 0.46
CA ALA A 300 15.30 -20.97 0.72
C ALA A 300 15.95 -20.45 -0.58
N GLY A 301 15.43 -20.80 -1.76
CA GLY A 301 16.00 -20.42 -3.05
C GLY A 301 17.48 -20.80 -3.15
N ARG A 302 18.33 -19.81 -3.46
CA ARG A 302 19.79 -19.96 -3.52
C ARG A 302 20.49 -19.62 -2.20
N GLY A 303 19.74 -19.54 -1.09
CA GLY A 303 20.19 -19.16 0.24
C GLY A 303 19.54 -17.84 0.71
N VAL A 304 19.08 -17.80 1.96
CA VAL A 304 18.27 -16.71 2.55
C VAL A 304 18.90 -15.32 2.31
N ILE A 305 20.19 -15.16 2.62
CA ILE A 305 20.89 -13.87 2.46
C ILE A 305 20.90 -13.43 0.99
N ARG A 306 21.14 -14.35 0.05
CA ARG A 306 21.16 -14.03 -1.38
C ARG A 306 19.77 -13.65 -1.89
N GLU A 307 18.72 -14.25 -1.36
CA GLU A 307 17.34 -13.87 -1.69
C GLU A 307 16.97 -12.50 -1.12
N ILE A 308 17.40 -12.18 0.11
CA ILE A 308 17.22 -10.85 0.70
C ILE A 308 17.93 -9.78 -0.13
N LEU A 309 19.20 -10.00 -0.50
CA LEU A 309 19.96 -9.06 -1.33
C LEU A 309 19.35 -8.90 -2.73
N ALA A 310 18.83 -9.99 -3.31
CA ALA A 310 18.08 -9.93 -4.56
C ALA A 310 16.78 -9.12 -4.41
N GLY A 311 16.08 -9.28 -3.29
CA GLY A 311 14.91 -8.47 -2.93
C GLY A 311 15.24 -6.98 -2.80
N LEU A 312 16.30 -6.63 -2.07
CA LEU A 312 16.79 -5.26 -1.92
C LEU A 312 17.17 -4.65 -3.26
N GLY A 313 17.97 -5.36 -4.06
CA GLY A 313 18.38 -4.89 -5.39
C GLY A 313 17.20 -4.71 -6.33
N GLY A 314 16.24 -5.64 -6.35
CA GLY A 314 15.01 -5.53 -7.13
C GLY A 314 14.12 -4.37 -6.68
N TYR A 315 13.97 -4.17 -5.37
CA TYR A 315 13.26 -3.02 -4.81
C TYR A 315 13.86 -1.70 -5.26
N LEU A 316 15.17 -1.52 -5.09
CA LEU A 316 15.86 -0.30 -5.52
C LEU A 316 15.77 -0.10 -7.04
N ALA A 317 15.92 -1.15 -7.84
CA ALA A 317 15.75 -1.09 -9.29
C ALA A 317 14.34 -0.68 -9.74
N THR A 318 13.35 -0.68 -8.84
CA THR A 318 11.97 -0.24 -9.12
C THR A 318 11.84 1.28 -9.13
N ALA A 319 12.81 2.03 -8.58
CA ALA A 319 12.69 3.48 -8.38
C ALA A 319 12.33 4.28 -9.66
N PRO A 320 12.89 3.99 -10.86
CA PRO A 320 12.50 4.71 -12.07
C PRO A 320 11.03 4.44 -12.48
N LEU A 321 10.58 3.20 -12.33
CA LEU A 321 9.19 2.83 -12.59
C LEU A 321 8.24 3.50 -11.58
N LEU A 322 8.65 3.58 -10.31
CA LEU A 322 7.92 4.32 -9.28
C LEU A 322 7.84 5.82 -9.60
N ALA A 323 8.90 6.45 -10.08
CA ALA A 323 8.88 7.87 -10.45
C ALA A 323 7.87 8.14 -11.58
N ILE A 324 7.83 7.26 -12.59
CA ILE A 324 6.81 7.31 -13.64
C ILE A 324 5.41 7.14 -13.05
N ALA A 325 5.23 6.15 -12.17
CA ALA A 325 3.95 5.90 -11.52
C ALA A 325 3.46 7.09 -10.67
N PHE A 326 4.34 7.73 -9.90
CA PHE A 326 4.02 8.96 -9.16
C PHE A 326 3.68 10.13 -10.09
N THR A 327 4.34 10.24 -11.24
CA THR A 327 3.98 11.25 -12.26
C THR A 327 2.56 11.03 -12.78
N ILE A 328 2.17 9.77 -13.03
CA ILE A 328 0.80 9.40 -13.41
C ILE A 328 -0.17 9.74 -12.27
N THR A 329 0.18 9.41 -11.02
CA THR A 329 -0.62 9.79 -9.85
C THR A 329 -0.86 11.31 -9.81
N LEU A 330 0.17 12.14 -10.00
CA LEU A 330 0.03 13.61 -10.01
C LEU A 330 -0.86 14.10 -11.15
N ALA A 331 -0.81 13.47 -12.33
CA ALA A 331 -1.71 13.79 -13.43
C ALA A 331 -3.16 13.42 -13.09
N LEU A 332 -3.38 12.24 -12.52
CA LEU A 332 -4.70 11.76 -12.13
C LEU A 332 -5.33 12.62 -11.03
N THR A 333 -4.57 12.99 -9.99
CA THR A 333 -5.09 13.85 -8.91
C THR A 333 -5.53 15.21 -9.45
N ARG A 334 -4.75 15.81 -10.37
CA ARG A 334 -5.11 17.07 -11.03
C ARG A 334 -6.36 16.97 -11.88
N ILE A 335 -6.49 15.91 -12.69
CA ILE A 335 -7.66 15.70 -13.56
C ILE A 335 -8.92 15.42 -12.73
N MET A 336 -8.79 14.59 -11.70
CA MET A 336 -9.91 14.15 -10.87
C MET A 336 -10.30 15.16 -9.79
N LYS A 337 -9.47 16.18 -9.53
CA LYS A 337 -9.59 17.09 -8.37
C LYS A 337 -9.75 16.31 -7.06
N THR A 338 -8.96 15.25 -6.91
CA THR A 338 -8.97 14.40 -5.70
C THR A 338 -7.58 14.30 -5.12
N ASP A 339 -7.47 14.37 -3.80
CA ASP A 339 -6.18 14.22 -3.13
C ASP A 339 -5.81 12.75 -2.95
N ALA A 340 -4.56 12.44 -3.29
CA ALA A 340 -3.96 11.12 -3.08
C ALA A 340 -3.49 10.98 -1.61
N ASN A 341 -4.42 11.02 -0.66
CA ASN A 341 -4.07 10.82 0.74
C ASN A 341 -4.00 9.32 1.09
N HIS A 342 -3.03 8.95 1.93
CA HIS A 342 -2.84 7.59 2.40
C HIS A 342 -3.71 7.34 3.65
N PRO A 343 -4.67 6.39 3.64
CA PRO A 343 -5.63 6.17 4.75
C PRO A 343 -5.00 5.82 6.11
N ILE A 344 -3.72 5.45 6.11
CA ILE A 344 -2.99 5.05 7.32
C ILE A 344 -2.69 6.24 8.26
N VAL A 345 -2.66 7.48 7.74
CA VAL A 345 -2.34 8.67 8.53
C VAL A 345 -3.36 8.88 9.65
N GLU A 346 -4.65 8.70 9.37
CA GLU A 346 -5.75 8.83 10.34
C GLU A 346 -5.62 7.83 11.50
N HIS A 347 -5.13 6.62 11.20
CA HIS A 347 -4.98 5.56 12.21
C HIS A 347 -3.79 5.81 13.15
N PHE A 348 -2.74 6.51 12.70
CA PHE A 348 -1.56 6.80 13.52
C PHE A 348 -1.77 7.95 14.52
N GLN A 349 -2.70 8.86 14.24
CA GLN A 349 -2.96 10.03 15.09
C GLN A 349 -3.68 9.68 16.41
N GLN A 350 -4.46 8.59 16.44
CA GLN A 350 -5.32 8.23 17.58
C GLN A 350 -4.78 7.07 18.43
N THR A 351 -3.55 6.61 18.17
CA THR A 351 -3.08 5.31 18.67
C THR A 351 -1.94 5.45 19.69
N ASN A 352 -2.07 4.74 20.82
CA ASN A 352 -1.04 4.62 21.85
C ASN A 352 0.18 3.82 21.36
N THR A 353 1.25 3.75 22.16
CA THR A 353 2.49 3.04 21.77
C THR A 353 2.25 1.57 21.39
N VAL A 354 1.37 0.88 22.12
CA VAL A 354 1.05 -0.54 21.85
C VAL A 354 0.36 -0.69 20.50
N GLY A 355 -0.61 0.15 20.19
CA GLY A 355 -1.29 0.08 18.90
C GLY A 355 -0.38 0.48 17.73
N ILE A 356 0.61 1.36 17.93
CA ILE A 356 1.65 1.63 16.91
C ILE A 356 2.47 0.38 16.64
N LEU A 357 2.90 -0.35 17.67
CA LEU A 357 3.64 -1.60 17.51
C LEU A 357 2.80 -2.65 16.77
N MET A 358 1.50 -2.75 17.07
CA MET A 358 0.59 -3.64 16.37
C MET A 358 0.41 -3.26 14.89
N LEU A 359 0.25 -1.96 14.59
CA LEU A 359 0.18 -1.45 13.22
C LEU A 359 1.47 -1.71 12.44
N LEU A 360 2.62 -1.50 13.08
CA LEU A 360 3.93 -1.81 12.49
C LEU A 360 4.07 -3.30 12.18
N PHE A 361 3.73 -4.18 13.12
CA PHE A 361 3.76 -5.62 12.89
C PHE A 361 2.82 -6.03 11.75
N ALA A 362 1.59 -5.50 11.74
CA ALA A 362 0.61 -5.78 10.70
C ALA A 362 1.12 -5.33 9.32
N ALA A 363 1.65 -4.11 9.20
CA ALA A 363 2.08 -3.52 7.95
C ALA A 363 3.42 -4.07 7.42
N VAL A 364 4.35 -4.42 8.30
CA VAL A 364 5.74 -4.78 7.92
C VAL A 364 5.97 -6.29 7.93
N VAL A 365 5.19 -7.06 8.69
CA VAL A 365 5.38 -8.52 8.81
C VAL A 365 4.19 -9.27 8.24
N TYR A 366 3.00 -9.07 8.81
CA TYR A 366 1.83 -9.87 8.45
C TYR A 366 1.38 -9.65 7.00
N ALA A 367 1.20 -8.38 6.60
CA ALA A 367 0.73 -8.04 5.26
C ALA A 367 1.72 -8.50 4.17
N PRO A 368 3.04 -8.18 4.25
CA PRO A 368 4.01 -8.68 3.28
C PRO A 368 4.04 -10.21 3.20
N LEU A 369 4.01 -10.93 4.32
CA LEU A 369 4.03 -12.38 4.30
C LEU A 369 2.77 -12.95 3.63
N THR A 370 1.60 -12.51 4.07
CA THR A 370 0.30 -13.01 3.58
C THR A 370 0.10 -12.67 2.11
N GLU A 371 0.32 -11.41 1.75
CA GLU A 371 0.07 -10.91 0.41
C GLU A 371 1.07 -11.51 -0.60
N GLU A 372 2.36 -11.65 -0.27
CA GLU A 372 3.29 -12.29 -1.21
C GLU A 372 2.97 -13.78 -1.42
N ILE A 373 2.57 -14.52 -0.38
CA ILE A 373 2.16 -15.93 -0.54
C ILE A 373 0.95 -16.05 -1.46
N LEU A 374 -0.05 -15.20 -1.28
CA LEU A 374 -1.33 -15.27 -1.99
C LEU A 374 -1.23 -14.70 -3.41
N PHE A 375 -0.62 -13.53 -3.57
CA PHE A 375 -0.48 -12.87 -4.88
C PHE A 375 0.64 -13.49 -5.71
N ARG A 376 1.84 -13.73 -5.15
CA ARG A 376 3.02 -14.16 -5.91
C ARG A 376 3.17 -15.67 -5.92
N GLY A 377 2.82 -16.33 -4.83
CA GLY A 377 2.78 -17.78 -4.75
C GLY A 377 1.57 -18.36 -5.50
N ALA A 378 0.35 -18.03 -5.05
CA ALA A 378 -0.85 -18.68 -5.56
C ALA A 378 -1.36 -18.07 -6.89
N PHE A 379 -1.71 -16.77 -6.91
CA PHE A 379 -2.38 -16.14 -8.06
C PHE A 379 -1.45 -15.99 -9.27
N TYR A 380 -0.26 -15.40 -9.08
CA TYR A 380 0.76 -15.27 -10.11
C TYR A 380 1.23 -16.64 -10.60
N GLY A 381 1.45 -17.60 -9.69
CA GLY A 381 1.78 -18.98 -10.02
C GLY A 381 0.73 -19.64 -10.93
N HIS A 382 -0.56 -19.47 -10.63
CA HIS A 382 -1.64 -19.97 -11.49
C HIS A 382 -1.62 -19.34 -12.89
N LEU A 383 -1.46 -18.02 -12.99
CA LEU A 383 -1.37 -17.33 -14.28
C LEU A 383 -0.15 -17.78 -15.09
N ARG A 384 0.99 -18.00 -14.43
CA ARG A 384 2.25 -18.40 -15.08
C ARG A 384 2.22 -19.77 -15.73
N GLN A 385 1.27 -20.62 -15.36
CA GLN A 385 1.03 -21.89 -16.06
C GLN A 385 0.53 -21.71 -17.50
N ARG A 386 -0.05 -20.54 -17.81
CA ARG A 386 -0.72 -20.28 -19.11
C ARG A 386 -0.22 -19.02 -19.82
N LEU A 387 0.31 -18.06 -19.07
CA LEU A 387 0.71 -16.74 -19.58
C LEU A 387 2.21 -16.49 -19.39
N ARG A 388 2.72 -15.55 -20.19
CA ARG A 388 4.11 -15.09 -20.14
C ARG A 388 4.36 -14.25 -18.88
N PRO A 389 5.60 -14.22 -18.35
CA PRO A 389 5.95 -13.55 -17.10
C PRO A 389 5.41 -12.13 -16.93
N PHE A 390 5.64 -11.27 -17.93
CA PHE A 390 5.23 -9.86 -17.90
C PHE A 390 3.72 -9.68 -17.93
N ILE A 391 2.98 -10.52 -18.67
CA ILE A 391 1.51 -10.44 -18.74
C ILE A 391 0.92 -10.89 -17.41
N SER A 392 1.40 -12.02 -16.86
CA SER A 392 0.98 -12.49 -15.54
C SER A 392 1.26 -11.45 -14.46
N ALA A 393 2.42 -10.80 -14.52
CA ALA A 393 2.82 -9.80 -13.53
C ALA A 393 1.92 -8.57 -13.62
N ALA A 394 1.62 -8.09 -14.83
CA ALA A 394 0.73 -6.96 -15.04
C ALA A 394 -0.68 -7.23 -14.47
N ILE A 395 -1.28 -8.38 -14.78
CA ILE A 395 -2.62 -8.75 -14.29
C ILE A 395 -2.66 -8.80 -12.76
N VAL A 396 -1.72 -9.53 -12.14
CA VAL A 396 -1.65 -9.66 -10.67
C VAL A 396 -1.44 -8.30 -10.02
N SER A 397 -0.63 -7.43 -10.62
CA SER A 397 -0.30 -6.12 -10.06
C SER A 397 -1.44 -5.12 -10.13
N ILE A 398 -2.22 -5.15 -11.21
CA ILE A 398 -3.42 -4.32 -11.34
C ILE A 398 -4.48 -4.77 -10.33
N VAL A 399 -4.73 -6.08 -10.21
CA VAL A 399 -5.68 -6.61 -9.22
C VAL A 399 -5.22 -6.26 -7.81
N PHE A 400 -3.93 -6.47 -7.49
CA PHE A 400 -3.32 -6.07 -6.22
C PHE A 400 -3.61 -4.58 -5.94
N ALA A 401 -3.24 -3.68 -6.85
CA ALA A 401 -3.42 -2.25 -6.64
C ALA A 401 -4.91 -1.84 -6.50
N ALA A 402 -5.81 -2.47 -7.25
CA ALA A 402 -7.24 -2.15 -7.27
C ALA A 402 -7.99 -2.58 -6.00
N ILE A 403 -7.53 -3.63 -5.31
CA ILE A 403 -8.15 -4.10 -4.06
C ILE A 403 -7.68 -3.34 -2.81
N HIS A 404 -6.79 -2.35 -2.95
CA HIS A 404 -6.35 -1.55 -1.81
C HIS A 404 -7.08 -0.19 -1.75
N PRO A 405 -7.37 0.33 -0.53
CA PRO A 405 -8.28 1.47 -0.33
C PRO A 405 -7.64 2.86 -0.56
N GLN A 406 -6.63 2.99 -1.43
CA GLN A 406 -5.96 4.27 -1.74
C GLN A 406 -6.69 5.05 -2.85
N GLY A 407 -7.70 4.44 -3.49
CA GLY A 407 -8.45 5.02 -4.60
C GLY A 407 -7.66 5.05 -5.91
N LEU A 408 -8.27 5.58 -6.98
CA LEU A 408 -7.73 5.48 -8.34
C LEU A 408 -6.33 6.09 -8.49
N ALA A 409 -6.06 7.22 -7.83
CA ALA A 409 -4.75 7.86 -7.84
C ALA A 409 -3.64 7.03 -7.17
N GLY A 410 -3.99 6.09 -6.28
CA GLY A 410 -3.04 5.19 -5.62
C GLY A 410 -2.70 3.94 -6.44
N ILE A 411 -3.47 3.63 -7.50
CA ILE A 411 -3.25 2.43 -8.32
C ILE A 411 -1.87 2.42 -8.98
N PRO A 412 -1.38 3.50 -9.63
CA PRO A 412 -0.10 3.46 -10.34
C PRO A 412 1.10 3.04 -9.47
N PRO A 413 1.40 3.66 -8.32
CA PRO A 413 2.57 3.30 -7.52
C PRO A 413 2.44 1.90 -6.91
N LEU A 414 1.24 1.49 -6.49
CA LEU A 414 1.00 0.14 -5.96
C LEU A 414 1.19 -0.92 -7.05
N ALA A 415 0.69 -0.68 -8.27
CA ALA A 415 0.88 -1.59 -9.39
C ALA A 415 2.35 -1.69 -9.80
N ALA A 416 3.10 -0.58 -9.78
CA ALA A 416 4.53 -0.56 -10.09
C ALA A 416 5.36 -1.42 -9.10
N LEU A 417 5.13 -1.24 -7.79
CA LEU A 417 5.74 -2.09 -6.76
C LEU A 417 5.34 -3.55 -6.94
N ALA A 418 4.04 -3.78 -7.12
CA ALA A 418 3.51 -5.11 -7.21
C ALA A 418 4.07 -5.90 -8.40
N PHE A 419 4.29 -5.19 -9.51
CA PHE A 419 4.87 -5.72 -10.73
C PHE A 419 6.32 -6.11 -10.52
N SER A 420 7.10 -5.23 -9.88
CA SER A 420 8.47 -5.54 -9.52
C SER A 420 8.58 -6.78 -8.64
N PHE A 421 7.76 -6.89 -7.60
CA PHE A 421 7.78 -8.05 -6.70
C PHE A 421 7.44 -9.36 -7.42
N ALA A 422 6.51 -9.32 -8.40
CA ALA A 422 6.24 -10.46 -9.27
C ALA A 422 7.46 -10.83 -10.14
N LEU A 423 8.19 -9.84 -10.66
CA LEU A 423 9.43 -10.09 -11.43
C LEU A 423 10.57 -10.63 -10.54
N ILE A 424 10.68 -10.20 -9.29
CA ILE A 424 11.63 -10.78 -8.33
C ILE A 424 11.24 -12.24 -8.07
N ARG A 425 9.96 -12.55 -7.84
CA ARG A 425 9.47 -13.94 -7.67
C ARG A 425 9.78 -14.81 -8.88
N GLU A 426 9.59 -14.26 -10.08
CA GLU A 426 9.87 -14.92 -11.35
C GLU A 426 11.36 -15.24 -11.52
N TRP A 427 12.22 -14.26 -11.26
CA TRP A 427 13.67 -14.41 -11.37
C TRP A 427 14.25 -15.38 -10.34
N ARG A 428 13.70 -15.38 -9.11
CA ARG A 428 14.31 -16.08 -7.97
C ARG A 428 13.70 -17.42 -7.63
N GLY A 429 12.43 -17.66 -7.95
CA GLY A 429 11.75 -18.89 -7.54
C GLY A 429 11.29 -18.91 -6.06
N SER A 430 11.93 -18.11 -5.20
CA SER A 430 11.62 -17.97 -3.76
C SER A 430 10.78 -16.72 -3.49
N LEU A 431 9.97 -16.76 -2.42
CA LEU A 431 9.25 -15.61 -1.88
C LEU A 431 10.09 -14.74 -0.93
N ILE A 432 11.27 -15.17 -0.48
CA ILE A 432 12.05 -14.39 0.50
C ILE A 432 12.38 -12.99 -0.04
N GLY A 433 12.84 -12.89 -1.29
CA GLY A 433 13.15 -11.61 -1.92
C GLY A 433 11.95 -10.68 -2.03
N PRO A 434 10.82 -11.10 -2.63
CA PRO A 434 9.59 -10.31 -2.68
C PRO A 434 9.05 -9.91 -1.30
N VAL A 435 9.02 -10.83 -0.32
CA VAL A 435 8.56 -10.55 1.06
C VAL A 435 9.43 -9.49 1.70
N PHE A 436 10.76 -9.61 1.56
CA PHE A 436 11.69 -8.61 2.08
C PHE A 436 11.50 -7.25 1.40
N ALA A 437 11.40 -7.21 0.08
CA ALA A 437 11.18 -5.97 -0.68
C ALA A 437 9.88 -5.26 -0.28
N HIS A 438 8.81 -6.02 -0.10
CA HIS A 438 7.52 -5.52 0.33
C HIS A 438 7.58 -5.02 1.79
N ALA A 439 8.13 -5.81 2.72
CA ALA A 439 8.32 -5.41 4.11
C ALA A 439 9.16 -4.15 4.23
N LEU A 440 10.24 -4.04 3.44
CA LEU A 440 11.09 -2.85 3.39
C LEU A 440 10.30 -1.63 2.91
N ASN A 441 9.51 -1.76 1.83
CA ASN A 441 8.68 -0.67 1.34
C ASN A 441 7.69 -0.18 2.41
N ASN A 442 6.97 -1.10 3.05
CA ASN A 442 5.98 -0.74 4.07
C ASN A 442 6.65 -0.18 5.32
N GLY A 443 7.81 -0.71 5.70
CA GLY A 443 8.62 -0.20 6.80
C GLY A 443 9.10 1.23 6.55
N VAL A 444 9.68 1.51 5.39
CA VAL A 444 10.09 2.87 4.99
C VAL A 444 8.91 3.82 4.99
N ALA A 445 7.79 3.45 4.35
CA ALA A 445 6.60 4.28 4.31
C ALA A 445 6.07 4.59 5.72
N THR A 446 6.02 3.59 6.60
CA THR A 446 5.53 3.75 7.97
C THR A 446 6.46 4.61 8.81
N VAL A 447 7.78 4.40 8.73
CA VAL A 447 8.78 5.20 9.45
C VAL A 447 8.72 6.66 8.99
N VAL A 448 8.62 6.91 7.68
CA VAL A 448 8.47 8.27 7.15
C VAL A 448 7.22 8.93 7.72
N ILE A 449 6.08 8.23 7.72
CA ILE A 449 4.82 8.77 8.27
C ILE A 449 4.97 9.08 9.76
N LEU A 450 5.59 8.19 10.55
CA LEU A 450 5.81 8.41 11.97
C LEU A 450 6.75 9.60 12.25
N LEU A 451 7.83 9.75 11.47
CA LEU A 451 8.77 10.88 11.56
C LEU A 451 8.12 12.22 11.19
N LEU A 452 7.11 12.22 10.33
CA LEU A 452 6.39 13.43 9.94
C LEU A 452 5.24 13.78 10.88
N LEU A 453 4.67 12.78 11.56
CA LEU A 453 3.55 12.95 12.50
C LEU A 453 3.98 13.31 13.93
N ARG A 454 5.12 12.79 14.41
CA ARG A 454 5.59 12.90 15.79
C ARG A 454 7.01 13.46 15.85
#